data_AF-A0A1M7H6M1-F1
#
_entry.id   AF-A0A1M7H6M1-F1
#
_cell.length_a   1.000
_cell.length_b   1.000
_cell.length_c   1.000
_cell.angle_alpha   90.00
_cell.angle_beta   90.00
_cell.angle_gamma   90.00
#
_symmetry.space_group_name_H-M   'P 1'
#
loop_
_entity.id
_entity.type
_entity.pdbx_description
1 polymer ?
#
loop_
_entity_poly.entity_id
_entity_poly.type
_entity_poly.pdbx_seq_one_letter_code
_entity_poly.pdbx_strand_id
1 'polypeptide(L)'
;MKNILFAMGMAAFLTACDDAASATDNTPNKNQDNAEVQGDLSSDSEVMAQSSSSRRESIGSSNSADQLSYCKTETEDNCEYGTVIDDRDGNTYKTVKIGSQVWMAENLKFDSDSIKSECYGYQAENCEKYGRYYLWHTAIDRPEKECGHGDTCSLPQGNIQGVCMKGWHLPSKDEWETLLETVGGKLTAGMILKSQSEWYDDKNGVDAFGFSGVPGGRLQDNSYFDNKGFMGEFWSSTEYLGPFTSSTEYQNGGAYVMFLHYNNENAAIVHELKYFGLNVRCVKD
;
A
#
# COMPACT_ATOMS: atom_id res chain seq x y z
N MET A 1 -12.41 32.15 -53.77
CA MET A 1 -13.78 31.71 -54.15
C MET A 1 -13.92 30.25 -53.76
N LYS A 2 -15.03 29.84 -53.11
CA LYS A 2 -15.38 28.44 -52.73
C LYS A 2 -14.35 27.80 -51.77
N ASN A 3 -14.62 27.55 -50.49
CA ASN A 3 -15.75 26.90 -49.81
C ASN A 3 -16.14 25.55 -50.41
N ILE A 4 -15.93 24.49 -49.62
CA ILE A 4 -16.82 23.34 -49.42
C ILE A 4 -16.60 22.89 -47.97
N LEU A 5 -17.69 22.77 -47.20
CA LEU A 5 -17.72 22.04 -45.93
C LEU A 5 -18.08 20.58 -46.25
N PHE A 6 -17.63 19.64 -45.43
CA PHE A 6 -18.27 18.35 -45.31
C PHE A 6 -18.48 18.02 -43.83
N ALA A 7 -19.74 17.87 -43.44
CA ALA A 7 -20.13 17.40 -42.12
C ALA A 7 -20.69 15.98 -42.26
N MET A 8 -20.21 15.06 -41.44
CA MET A 8 -20.81 13.73 -41.27
C MET A 8 -21.48 13.69 -39.89
N GLY A 9 -22.78 13.41 -39.87
CA GLY A 9 -23.53 13.24 -38.63
C GLY A 9 -23.37 11.82 -38.08
N MET A 10 -23.25 11.71 -36.76
CA MET A 10 -23.41 10.42 -36.07
C MET A 10 -24.88 10.01 -36.10
N ALA A 11 -25.17 8.76 -36.48
CA ALA A 11 -26.47 8.14 -36.28
C ALA A 11 -26.43 7.32 -34.99
N ALA A 12 -27.21 7.72 -33.98
CA ALA A 12 -27.34 6.96 -32.74
C ALA A 12 -28.41 5.88 -32.90
N PHE A 13 -28.04 4.61 -32.70
CA PHE A 13 -29.00 3.51 -32.55
C PHE A 13 -29.31 3.29 -31.07
N LEU A 14 -30.50 3.70 -30.65
CA LEU A 14 -31.11 3.24 -29.40
C LEU A 14 -31.81 1.91 -29.67
N THR A 15 -31.51 0.89 -28.86
CA THR A 15 -32.30 -0.33 -28.76
C THR A 15 -32.97 -0.34 -27.38
N ALA A 16 -34.30 -0.52 -27.37
CA ALA A 16 -35.08 -0.54 -26.14
C ALA A 16 -35.08 -1.92 -25.50
N CYS A 17 -35.26 -1.96 -24.18
CA CYS A 17 -35.83 -3.13 -23.50
C CYS A 17 -37.35 -2.93 -23.43
N ASP A 18 -38.13 -3.96 -23.74
CA ASP A 18 -39.57 -4.03 -23.45
C ASP A 18 -39.81 -5.03 -22.32
N ASP A 19 -40.67 -4.66 -21.37
CA ASP A 19 -41.04 -5.46 -20.21
C ASP A 19 -42.10 -6.53 -20.52
N ALA A 20 -42.06 -7.65 -19.79
CA ALA A 20 -43.21 -8.51 -19.59
C ALA A 20 -43.15 -9.17 -18.20
N ALA A 21 -44.20 -9.02 -17.38
CA ALA A 21 -44.21 -9.44 -15.98
C ALA A 21 -45.52 -10.12 -15.55
N SER A 22 -45.39 -10.97 -14.52
CA SER A 22 -46.43 -11.44 -13.58
C SER A 22 -47.53 -12.40 -14.07
N ALA A 23 -47.56 -13.60 -13.45
CA ALA A 23 -48.72 -14.26 -12.83
C ALA A 23 -48.24 -15.61 -12.23
N THR A 24 -47.99 -15.75 -10.93
CA THR A 24 -48.96 -16.08 -9.86
C THR A 24 -49.83 -17.32 -10.11
N ASP A 25 -49.58 -18.39 -9.35
CA ASP A 25 -50.63 -19.31 -8.87
C ASP A 25 -50.28 -19.81 -7.45
N ASN A 26 -51.25 -20.32 -6.68
CA ASN A 26 -51.15 -20.32 -5.21
C ASN A 26 -51.95 -21.44 -4.50
N THR A 27 -51.34 -22.07 -3.48
CA THR A 27 -51.97 -22.89 -2.41
C THR A 27 -52.54 -24.30 -2.78
N PRO A 28 -53.06 -25.14 -1.84
CA PRO A 28 -52.27 -25.81 -0.79
C PRO A 28 -52.67 -27.28 -0.44
N ASN A 29 -51.77 -28.05 0.21
CA ASN A 29 -52.03 -29.17 1.17
C ASN A 29 -50.70 -29.94 1.45
N LYS A 30 -50.54 -30.82 2.46
CA LYS A 30 -50.95 -30.91 3.89
C LYS A 30 -50.46 -32.27 4.41
N ASN A 31 -49.76 -32.30 5.56
CA ASN A 31 -49.54 -33.49 6.42
C ASN A 31 -48.77 -34.65 5.73
N GLN A 32 -48.19 -35.69 6.36
CA GLN A 32 -47.87 -36.10 7.75
C GLN A 32 -46.58 -36.99 7.64
N ASP A 33 -45.91 -37.57 8.64
CA ASP A 33 -46.21 -37.85 10.05
C ASP A 33 -44.92 -37.85 10.92
N ASN A 34 -44.93 -38.49 12.10
CA ASN A 34 -43.91 -38.47 13.15
C ASN A 34 -43.06 -39.76 13.27
N ALA A 35 -41.94 -39.69 14.00
CA ALA A 35 -41.49 -40.70 14.99
C ALA A 35 -40.30 -40.17 15.84
N GLU A 36 -40.21 -40.55 17.13
CA GLU A 36 -39.26 -40.01 18.14
C GLU A 36 -38.43 -41.09 18.86
N VAL A 37 -37.24 -40.70 19.38
CA VAL A 37 -36.54 -41.15 20.61
C VAL A 37 -35.60 -40.00 21.02
N GLN A 38 -35.49 -39.39 22.22
CA GLN A 38 -35.94 -39.59 23.62
C GLN A 38 -34.88 -40.15 24.60
N GLY A 39 -34.72 -39.49 25.76
CA GLY A 39 -33.80 -39.85 26.88
C GLY A 39 -32.65 -38.84 27.06
N ASP A 40 -32.78 -37.71 27.77
CA ASP A 40 -33.01 -37.45 29.22
C ASP A 40 -31.73 -37.57 30.10
N LEU A 41 -31.21 -36.45 30.65
CA LEU A 41 -31.35 -35.94 32.05
C LEU A 41 -30.40 -36.64 33.08
N SER A 42 -29.96 -36.05 34.19
CA SER A 42 -30.43 -34.86 34.94
C SER A 42 -29.30 -34.02 35.62
N SER A 43 -29.74 -33.07 36.44
CA SER A 43 -29.10 -32.16 37.41
C SER A 43 -28.32 -32.88 38.57
N ASP A 44 -27.63 -32.25 39.54
CA ASP A 44 -27.94 -31.00 40.29
C ASP A 44 -26.74 -30.22 40.86
N SER A 45 -27.02 -29.06 41.49
CA SER A 45 -26.06 -28.14 42.14
C SER A 45 -26.13 -28.18 43.67
N GLU A 46 -25.03 -27.87 44.38
CA GLU A 46 -25.09 -27.40 45.77
C GLU A 46 -23.89 -26.52 46.17
N VAL A 47 -24.01 -25.73 47.24
CA VAL A 47 -23.05 -24.67 47.64
C VAL A 47 -22.86 -24.61 49.15
N MET A 48 -21.61 -24.62 49.63
CA MET A 48 -21.22 -24.13 50.97
C MET A 48 -19.79 -23.57 50.96
N ALA A 49 -19.47 -22.71 51.93
CA ALA A 49 -18.19 -22.02 52.04
C ALA A 49 -17.63 -22.02 53.48
N GLN A 50 -16.30 -22.01 53.62
CA GLN A 50 -15.58 -21.59 54.84
C GLN A 50 -14.10 -21.24 54.51
N SER A 51 -13.35 -20.73 55.49
CA SER A 51 -12.19 -19.86 55.23
C SER A 51 -10.87 -20.25 55.92
N SER A 52 -9.75 -19.72 55.38
CA SER A 52 -8.64 -19.04 56.09
C SER A 52 -7.19 -19.48 55.75
N SER A 53 -6.24 -18.58 56.05
CA SER A 53 -4.77 -18.76 56.11
C SER A 53 -3.95 -18.84 54.80
N SER A 54 -3.71 -17.65 54.22
CA SER A 54 -2.41 -17.16 53.74
C SER A 54 -1.29 -18.15 53.29
N ARG A 55 -0.84 -17.97 52.04
CA ARG A 55 0.59 -17.80 51.76
C ARG A 55 0.78 -16.84 50.58
N ARG A 56 1.87 -16.06 50.58
CA ARG A 56 2.26 -15.22 49.45
C ARG A 56 3.10 -16.05 48.50
N GLU A 57 2.74 -16.09 47.23
CA GLU A 57 3.70 -16.34 46.15
C GLU A 57 3.78 -15.09 45.28
N SER A 58 5.01 -14.67 45.02
CA SER A 58 5.29 -13.44 44.27
C SER A 58 5.27 -13.75 42.78
N ILE A 59 4.07 -13.82 42.19
CA ILE A 59 3.94 -13.70 40.74
C ILE A 59 4.39 -12.28 40.37
N GLY A 60 5.65 -12.16 39.96
CA GLY A 60 6.17 -10.91 39.41
C GLY A 60 5.43 -10.62 38.11
N SER A 61 4.62 -9.56 38.09
CA SER A 61 3.89 -9.16 36.88
C SER A 61 4.89 -8.63 35.86
N SER A 62 5.38 -9.51 34.99
CA SER A 62 6.26 -9.19 33.87
C SER A 62 5.46 -8.46 32.79
N ASN A 63 5.07 -7.22 33.07
CA ASN A 63 4.46 -6.30 32.11
C ASN A 63 5.54 -5.74 31.17
N SER A 64 6.28 -6.64 30.51
CA SER A 64 7.11 -6.33 29.34
C SER A 64 6.25 -6.42 28.08
N ALA A 65 5.20 -5.60 28.03
CA ALA A 65 4.71 -5.10 26.75
C ALA A 65 5.67 -3.99 26.37
N ASP A 66 6.60 -4.25 25.44
CA ASP A 66 7.54 -3.23 24.98
C ASP A 66 6.76 -2.03 24.45
N GLN A 67 6.90 -0.89 25.13
CA GLN A 67 6.35 0.37 24.68
C GLN A 67 7.11 0.78 23.42
N LEU A 68 6.40 0.82 22.30
CA LEU A 68 6.91 1.31 21.02
C LEU A 68 7.51 2.71 21.20
N SER A 69 8.84 2.79 21.18
CA SER A 69 9.56 4.04 21.40
C SER A 69 9.67 4.83 20.11
N TYR A 70 8.73 5.75 19.90
CA TYR A 70 8.84 6.79 18.87
C TYR A 70 10.13 7.59 19.07
N CYS A 71 10.81 7.94 17.98
CA CYS A 71 11.97 8.84 18.04
C CYS A 71 11.58 10.31 17.83
N LYS A 72 10.40 10.59 17.26
CA LYS A 72 9.89 11.96 17.00
C LYS A 72 8.50 12.16 17.60
N THR A 73 8.28 13.37 18.11
CA THR A 73 7.05 13.84 18.79
C THR A 73 6.76 15.29 18.39
N GLU A 74 5.73 15.92 18.97
CA GLU A 74 5.46 17.36 18.76
C GLU A 74 6.52 18.29 19.36
N THR A 75 7.24 17.85 20.40
CA THR A 75 8.16 18.69 21.20
C THR A 75 9.62 18.28 21.13
N GLU A 76 9.90 17.03 20.78
CA GLU A 76 11.24 16.45 20.69
C GLU A 76 11.39 15.61 19.43
N ASP A 77 12.54 15.73 18.77
CA ASP A 77 12.94 14.88 17.65
C ASP A 77 14.36 14.34 17.92
N ASN A 78 14.41 13.04 18.21
CA ASN A 78 15.58 12.27 18.58
C ASN A 78 15.89 11.18 17.53
N CYS A 79 15.34 11.25 16.32
CA CYS A 79 15.56 10.26 15.28
C CYS A 79 17.00 10.27 14.72
N GLU A 80 17.54 9.09 14.41
CA GLU A 80 18.85 8.92 13.79
C GLU A 80 18.79 9.29 12.29
N TYR A 81 18.83 10.59 11.99
CA TYR A 81 18.87 11.13 10.64
C TYR A 81 20.27 11.11 10.00
N GLY A 82 20.29 11.09 8.67
CA GLY A 82 21.47 11.34 7.85
C GLY A 82 21.11 11.99 6.51
N THR A 83 22.09 12.06 5.63
CA THR A 83 21.88 12.36 4.21
C THR A 83 22.70 11.43 3.33
N VAL A 84 22.28 11.30 2.08
CA VAL A 84 23.00 10.57 1.04
C VAL A 84 22.97 11.36 -0.27
N ILE A 85 24.09 11.39 -1.00
CA ILE A 85 24.20 12.05 -2.30
C ILE A 85 24.19 10.97 -3.37
N ASP A 86 23.40 11.19 -4.43
CA ASP A 86 23.42 10.36 -5.62
C ASP A 86 24.49 10.86 -6.60
N ASP A 87 25.60 10.13 -6.72
CA ASP A 87 26.71 10.48 -7.61
C ASP A 87 26.31 10.56 -9.10
N ARG A 88 25.10 10.10 -9.46
CA ARG A 88 24.60 10.07 -10.85
C ARG A 88 24.04 11.41 -11.32
N ASP A 89 23.40 12.18 -10.44
CA ASP A 89 22.74 13.46 -10.75
C ASP A 89 23.08 14.60 -9.77
N GLY A 90 23.70 14.29 -8.64
CA GLY A 90 24.03 15.25 -7.57
C GLY A 90 22.89 15.50 -6.57
N ASN A 91 21.73 14.84 -6.69
CA ASN A 91 20.64 15.00 -5.73
C ASN A 91 21.09 14.52 -4.34
N THR A 92 20.85 15.35 -3.33
CA THR A 92 21.03 14.99 -1.92
C THR A 92 19.68 14.67 -1.31
N TYR A 93 19.56 13.50 -0.70
CA TYR A 93 18.34 13.04 -0.05
C TYR A 93 18.56 12.92 1.46
N LYS A 94 17.55 13.27 2.26
CA LYS A 94 17.49 12.95 3.68
C LYS A 94 17.28 11.46 3.88
N THR A 95 17.86 10.93 4.94
CA THR A 95 17.71 9.54 5.37
C THR A 95 17.39 9.47 6.85
N VAL A 96 16.75 8.38 7.27
CA VAL A 96 16.44 8.10 8.68
C VAL A 96 16.58 6.61 8.94
N LYS A 97 17.16 6.26 10.08
CA LYS A 97 17.30 4.87 10.53
C LYS A 97 16.07 4.46 11.33
N ILE A 98 15.44 3.35 10.94
CA ILE A 98 14.25 2.78 11.59
C ILE A 98 14.55 1.31 11.88
N GLY A 99 14.62 0.95 13.15
CA GLY A 99 15.11 -0.36 13.58
C GLY A 99 16.57 -0.57 13.20
N SER A 100 16.85 -1.63 12.44
CA SER A 100 18.19 -1.92 11.90
C SER A 100 18.48 -1.24 10.56
N GLN A 101 17.46 -0.85 9.79
CA GLN A 101 17.62 -0.38 8.42
C GLN A 101 17.68 1.14 8.31
N VAL A 102 18.34 1.65 7.28
CA VAL A 102 18.34 3.07 6.91
C VAL A 102 17.45 3.28 5.69
N TRP A 103 16.45 4.14 5.83
CA TRP A 103 15.46 4.46 4.79
C TRP A 103 15.71 5.86 4.24
N MET A 104 15.39 6.09 2.96
CA MET A 104 15.21 7.45 2.45
C MET A 104 14.00 8.11 3.15
N ALA A 105 14.17 9.32 3.68
CA ALA A 105 13.10 10.13 4.26
C ALA A 105 12.40 11.03 3.21
N GLU A 106 12.86 10.99 1.96
CA GLU A 106 12.31 11.70 0.81
C GLU A 106 12.08 10.71 -0.35
N ASN A 107 11.17 11.02 -1.27
CA ASN A 107 10.93 10.19 -2.47
C ASN A 107 12.09 10.41 -3.48
N LEU A 108 12.48 9.37 -4.22
CA LEU A 108 13.54 9.44 -5.22
C LEU A 108 13.18 10.43 -6.34
N LYS A 109 14.18 11.20 -6.81
CA LYS A 109 14.09 12.22 -7.87
C LYS A 109 15.06 11.96 -9.03
N PHE A 110 15.74 10.82 -9.04
CA PHE A 110 16.71 10.46 -10.08
C PHE A 110 16.05 10.36 -11.46
N ASP A 111 16.70 10.91 -12.48
CA ASP A 111 16.22 10.97 -13.86
C ASP A 111 17.38 10.82 -14.85
N SER A 112 17.12 10.23 -16.01
CA SER A 112 18.09 10.12 -17.10
C SER A 112 17.42 9.74 -18.42
N ASP A 113 18.06 10.00 -19.56
CA ASP A 113 17.59 9.62 -20.90
C ASP A 113 17.22 8.13 -21.05
N SER A 114 17.75 7.27 -20.17
CA SER A 114 17.51 5.83 -20.10
C SER A 114 16.36 5.40 -19.16
N ILE A 115 15.84 6.29 -18.31
CA ILE A 115 14.89 5.99 -17.23
C ILE A 115 13.62 6.80 -17.41
N LYS A 116 12.58 6.14 -17.95
CA LYS A 116 11.22 6.73 -18.06
C LYS A 116 10.66 6.98 -16.66
N SER A 117 10.60 8.24 -16.27
CA SER A 117 9.99 8.69 -15.02
C SER A 117 9.40 10.09 -15.19
N GLU A 118 8.42 10.45 -14.36
CA GLU A 118 7.68 11.71 -14.50
C GLU A 118 7.51 12.50 -13.20
N CYS A 119 7.22 13.79 -13.31
CA CYS A 119 6.75 14.64 -12.21
C CYS A 119 5.22 14.73 -12.19
N TYR A 120 4.59 14.88 -11.02
CA TYR A 120 3.12 14.97 -10.94
C TYR A 120 2.58 16.09 -11.84
N GLY A 121 1.66 15.74 -12.75
CA GLY A 121 1.05 16.69 -13.68
C GLY A 121 2.02 17.34 -14.67
N TYR A 122 3.17 16.70 -14.93
CA TYR A 122 4.23 17.18 -15.83
C TYR A 122 4.83 18.54 -15.44
N GLN A 123 4.90 18.84 -14.13
CA GLN A 123 5.44 20.07 -13.55
C GLN A 123 6.69 19.77 -12.71
N ALA A 124 7.83 20.37 -13.05
CA ALA A 124 9.12 20.08 -12.41
C ALA A 124 9.13 20.36 -10.90
N GLU A 125 8.38 21.38 -10.46
CA GLU A 125 8.20 21.75 -9.05
C GLU A 125 7.57 20.63 -8.22
N ASN A 126 6.76 19.77 -8.84
CA ASN A 126 6.16 18.63 -8.17
C ASN A 126 7.14 17.45 -8.02
N CYS A 127 8.21 17.36 -8.83
CA CYS A 127 9.29 16.39 -8.58
C CYS A 127 10.02 16.70 -7.26
N GLU A 128 10.28 17.98 -6.98
CA GLU A 128 10.91 18.40 -5.71
C GLU A 128 10.02 18.13 -4.49
N LYS A 129 8.69 18.18 -4.65
CA LYS A 129 7.74 18.00 -3.56
C LYS A 129 7.31 16.55 -3.30
N TYR A 130 7.11 15.75 -4.34
CA TYR A 130 6.56 14.39 -4.24
C TYR A 130 7.50 13.31 -4.78
N GLY A 131 8.70 13.66 -5.24
CA GLY A 131 9.55 12.75 -5.99
C GLY A 131 9.03 12.47 -7.40
N ARG A 132 9.68 11.52 -8.06
CA ARG A 132 9.31 11.01 -9.39
C ARG A 132 8.43 9.77 -9.32
N TYR A 133 7.68 9.56 -10.38
CA TYR A 133 6.82 8.40 -10.61
C TYR A 133 7.50 7.50 -11.63
N TYR A 134 7.76 6.24 -11.24
CA TYR A 134 8.49 5.25 -12.05
C TYR A 134 7.56 4.08 -12.35
N LEU A 135 7.50 3.62 -13.60
CA LEU A 135 6.91 2.30 -13.90
C LEU A 135 7.68 1.20 -13.16
N TRP A 136 7.03 0.09 -12.81
CA TRP A 136 7.71 -0.94 -11.99
C TRP A 136 8.98 -1.47 -12.65
N HIS A 137 8.95 -1.77 -13.96
CA HIS A 137 10.14 -2.24 -14.69
C HIS A 137 11.29 -1.21 -14.64
N THR A 138 10.98 0.10 -14.65
CA THR A 138 11.97 1.16 -14.45
C THR A 138 12.51 1.15 -13.02
N ALA A 139 11.64 0.98 -12.02
CA ALA A 139 12.03 0.95 -10.61
C ALA A 139 13.00 -0.20 -10.28
N ILE A 140 12.88 -1.36 -10.93
CA ILE A 140 13.82 -2.49 -10.83
C ILE A 140 14.98 -2.45 -11.85
N ASP A 141 15.10 -1.39 -12.65
CA ASP A 141 16.07 -1.23 -13.75
C ASP A 141 16.07 -2.42 -14.74
N ARG A 142 14.92 -2.67 -15.39
CA ARG A 142 14.74 -3.74 -16.38
C ARG A 142 14.04 -3.27 -17.66
N PRO A 143 14.29 -3.94 -18.80
CA PRO A 143 13.58 -3.65 -20.04
C PRO A 143 12.07 -3.82 -19.90
N GLU A 144 11.33 -2.85 -20.44
CA GLU A 144 9.86 -2.84 -20.49
C GLU A 144 9.28 -4.13 -21.10
N LYS A 145 9.97 -4.68 -22.10
CA LYS A 145 9.63 -5.93 -22.82
C LYS A 145 10.00 -7.23 -22.09
N GLU A 146 10.60 -7.15 -20.90
CA GLU A 146 11.02 -8.32 -20.11
C GLU A 146 10.34 -8.37 -18.75
N CYS A 147 9.99 -7.21 -18.19
CA CYS A 147 9.46 -7.09 -16.84
C CYS A 147 8.29 -6.09 -16.70
N GLY A 148 7.78 -5.56 -17.82
CA GLY A 148 6.69 -4.58 -17.87
C GLY A 148 5.31 -5.18 -17.56
N HIS A 149 4.26 -4.46 -17.97
CA HIS A 149 2.88 -4.85 -17.72
C HIS A 149 2.46 -6.05 -18.59
N GLY A 150 1.95 -7.11 -17.95
CA GLY A 150 1.56 -8.37 -18.58
C GLY A 150 2.66 -9.45 -18.59
N ASP A 151 3.92 -9.08 -18.35
CA ASP A 151 5.07 -9.99 -18.30
C ASP A 151 5.44 -10.39 -16.85
N THR A 152 6.15 -11.51 -16.68
CA THR A 152 6.75 -11.94 -15.39
C THR A 152 8.28 -11.87 -15.44
N CYS A 153 8.90 -11.28 -14.43
CA CYS A 153 10.29 -10.82 -14.47
C CYS A 153 11.29 -11.83 -13.89
N SER A 154 12.33 -12.15 -14.65
CA SER A 154 13.44 -12.98 -14.15
C SER A 154 14.43 -12.16 -13.31
N LEU A 155 14.06 -11.89 -12.06
CA LEU A 155 14.91 -11.18 -11.09
C LEU A 155 16.03 -12.08 -10.51
N PRO A 156 17.22 -11.52 -10.20
CA PRO A 156 18.25 -12.23 -9.44
C PRO A 156 17.83 -12.39 -7.97
N GLN A 157 18.52 -13.27 -7.24
CA GLN A 157 18.30 -13.44 -5.80
C GLN A 157 18.96 -12.30 -4.99
N GLY A 158 18.30 -11.91 -3.90
CA GLY A 158 18.77 -10.85 -3.01
C GLY A 158 18.30 -9.45 -3.43
N ASN A 159 18.89 -8.43 -2.81
CA ASN A 159 18.44 -7.05 -2.88
C ASN A 159 18.58 -6.49 -4.31
N ILE A 160 17.48 -5.95 -4.87
CA ILE A 160 17.46 -5.38 -6.22
C ILE A 160 17.78 -3.88 -6.14
N GLN A 161 18.99 -3.47 -6.54
CA GLN A 161 19.35 -2.04 -6.59
C GLN A 161 18.31 -1.26 -7.41
N GLY A 162 18.04 -1.70 -8.64
CA GLY A 162 17.11 -1.04 -9.54
C GLY A 162 17.48 0.42 -9.79
N VAL A 163 16.48 1.30 -9.79
CA VAL A 163 16.67 2.75 -9.96
C VAL A 163 17.41 3.42 -8.79
N CYS A 164 17.57 2.74 -7.65
CA CYS A 164 18.25 3.30 -6.48
C CYS A 164 19.76 3.56 -6.71
N MET A 165 20.29 4.46 -5.89
CA MET A 165 21.71 4.80 -5.87
C MET A 165 22.58 3.63 -5.41
N LYS A 166 23.87 3.65 -5.76
CA LYS A 166 24.80 2.55 -5.49
C LYS A 166 24.90 2.24 -3.98
N GLY A 167 24.71 0.98 -3.62
CA GLY A 167 24.76 0.53 -2.21
C GLY A 167 23.49 0.79 -1.41
N TRP A 168 22.40 1.12 -2.11
CA TRP A 168 21.01 1.10 -1.64
C TRP A 168 20.19 0.24 -2.61
N HIS A 169 18.95 -0.09 -2.26
CA HIS A 169 18.08 -0.90 -3.11
C HIS A 169 16.61 -0.54 -2.99
N LEU A 170 15.84 -1.00 -3.98
CA LEU A 170 14.38 -0.93 -3.95
C LEU A 170 13.89 -1.99 -2.94
N PRO A 171 13.19 -1.60 -1.85
CA PRO A 171 12.84 -2.51 -0.77
C PRO A 171 12.03 -3.71 -1.27
N SER A 172 12.30 -4.88 -0.74
CA SER A 172 11.45 -6.05 -0.94
C SER A 172 10.15 -5.94 -0.13
N LYS A 173 9.18 -6.81 -0.43
CA LYS A 173 7.96 -7.00 0.38
C LYS A 173 8.30 -7.27 1.85
N ASP A 174 9.36 -8.03 2.11
CA ASP A 174 9.68 -8.53 3.45
C ASP A 174 10.37 -7.43 4.30
N GLU A 175 11.09 -6.51 3.67
CA GLU A 175 11.62 -5.30 4.30
C GLU A 175 10.52 -4.27 4.58
N TRP A 176 9.57 -4.12 3.65
CA TRP A 176 8.35 -3.37 3.91
C TRP A 176 7.56 -3.95 5.09
N GLU A 177 7.44 -5.28 5.22
CA GLU A 177 6.84 -5.91 6.41
C GLU A 177 7.66 -5.66 7.68
N THR A 178 8.99 -5.77 7.60
CA THR A 178 9.92 -5.46 8.71
C THR A 178 9.77 -4.01 9.19
N LEU A 179 9.62 -3.05 8.29
CA LEU A 179 9.33 -1.65 8.64
C LEU A 179 8.00 -1.53 9.39
N LEU A 180 6.92 -2.13 8.86
CA LEU A 180 5.60 -2.03 9.49
C LEU A 180 5.56 -2.69 10.87
N GLU A 181 6.25 -3.82 11.07
CA GLU A 181 6.39 -4.44 12.38
C GLU A 181 7.22 -3.58 13.35
N THR A 182 8.34 -3.02 12.88
CA THR A 182 9.21 -2.12 13.66
C THR A 182 8.48 -0.88 14.18
N VAL A 183 7.53 -0.34 13.41
CA VAL A 183 6.77 0.87 13.78
C VAL A 183 5.40 0.57 14.43
N GLY A 184 5.21 -0.64 15.00
CA GLY A 184 4.03 -0.98 15.82
C GLY A 184 2.95 -1.82 15.15
N GLY A 185 3.17 -2.23 13.91
CA GLY A 185 2.28 -3.12 13.16
C GLY A 185 1.35 -2.39 12.17
N LYS A 186 0.85 -3.18 11.21
CA LYS A 186 0.04 -2.74 10.06
C LYS A 186 -1.21 -1.89 10.41
N LEU A 187 -1.73 -1.97 11.64
CA LEU A 187 -2.94 -1.25 12.07
C LEU A 187 -2.73 0.21 12.52
N THR A 188 -1.50 0.61 12.83
CA THR A 188 -1.17 1.99 13.28
C THR A 188 -0.07 2.64 12.46
N ALA A 189 0.73 1.82 11.77
CA ALA A 189 1.86 2.26 10.96
C ALA A 189 1.50 3.31 9.89
N GLY A 190 0.24 3.37 9.43
CA GLY A 190 -0.21 4.39 8.47
C GLY A 190 -0.20 5.79 9.08
N MET A 191 -0.86 5.98 10.22
CA MET A 191 -0.80 7.23 10.99
C MET A 191 0.64 7.58 11.39
N ILE A 192 1.45 6.58 11.71
CA ILE A 192 2.82 6.74 12.19
C ILE A 192 3.82 7.15 11.09
N LEU A 193 3.67 6.63 9.86
CA LEU A 193 4.59 6.88 8.72
C LEU A 193 4.15 8.01 7.78
N LYS A 194 2.86 8.38 7.76
CA LYS A 194 2.34 9.51 6.97
C LYS A 194 3.01 10.83 7.36
N SER A 195 3.27 11.69 6.37
CA SER A 195 3.75 13.06 6.57
C SER A 195 2.79 13.92 7.40
N GLN A 196 3.35 14.91 8.12
CA GLN A 196 2.63 15.86 8.96
C GLN A 196 1.85 16.93 8.16
N SER A 197 1.84 16.84 6.83
CA SER A 197 1.13 17.75 5.92
C SER A 197 0.77 17.05 4.59
N GLU A 198 -0.01 17.76 3.76
CA GLU A 198 -0.47 17.40 2.39
C GLU A 198 -1.57 16.33 2.29
N TRP A 199 -1.98 15.68 3.37
CA TRP A 199 -3.08 14.70 3.32
C TRP A 199 -4.45 15.40 3.31
N TYR A 200 -5.35 14.90 2.46
CA TYR A 200 -6.68 15.44 2.27
C TYR A 200 -7.50 15.45 3.58
N ASP A 201 -8.36 16.47 3.75
CA ASP A 201 -9.19 16.68 4.95
C ASP A 201 -8.35 16.80 6.25
N ASP A 202 -7.11 17.31 6.11
CA ASP A 202 -6.07 17.44 7.14
C ASP A 202 -5.72 16.14 7.89
N LYS A 203 -5.96 14.97 7.27
CA LYS A 203 -5.73 13.63 7.85
C LYS A 203 -4.27 13.17 7.75
N ASN A 204 -3.40 14.09 8.13
CA ASN A 204 -1.96 13.96 8.19
C ASN A 204 -1.53 12.87 9.18
N GLY A 205 -0.29 12.39 9.04
CA GLY A 205 0.32 11.51 10.03
C GLY A 205 1.06 12.27 11.13
N VAL A 206 1.50 11.53 12.13
CA VAL A 206 2.36 12.08 13.20
C VAL A 206 3.84 12.09 12.81
N ASP A 207 4.24 11.31 11.79
CA ASP A 207 5.63 11.09 11.35
C ASP A 207 6.59 10.72 12.51
N ALA A 208 6.18 9.80 13.38
CA ALA A 208 6.87 9.54 14.66
C ALA A 208 8.23 8.81 14.53
N PHE A 209 8.62 8.46 13.31
CA PHE A 209 9.93 7.90 12.94
C PHE A 209 10.67 8.70 11.85
N GLY A 210 10.21 9.91 11.51
CA GLY A 210 10.87 10.77 10.51
C GLY A 210 10.84 10.22 9.07
N PHE A 211 9.98 9.24 8.78
CA PHE A 211 9.83 8.63 7.46
C PHE A 211 9.19 9.61 6.46
N SER A 212 8.31 10.51 6.89
CA SER A 212 7.70 11.55 6.05
C SER A 212 7.09 10.99 4.75
N GLY A 213 6.21 10.00 4.86
CA GLY A 213 5.49 9.41 3.73
C GLY A 213 4.46 10.38 3.15
N VAL A 214 4.75 11.00 2.01
CA VAL A 214 3.92 12.03 1.36
C VAL A 214 2.83 11.44 0.45
N PRO A 215 1.66 12.09 0.31
CA PRO A 215 0.56 11.63 -0.53
C PRO A 215 0.70 12.09 -1.98
N GLY A 216 1.71 11.56 -2.69
CA GLY A 216 1.95 11.91 -4.09
C GLY A 216 0.79 11.56 -5.04
N GLY A 217 0.00 10.54 -4.69
CA GLY A 217 -0.85 9.84 -5.65
C GLY A 217 0.01 8.95 -6.57
N ARG A 218 -0.41 8.83 -7.83
CA ARG A 218 0.27 8.00 -8.83
C ARG A 218 0.05 8.50 -10.26
N LEU A 219 0.83 7.95 -11.19
CA LEU A 219 0.66 8.05 -12.64
C LEU A 219 -0.05 6.79 -13.15
N GLN A 220 -1.04 6.92 -14.04
CA GLN A 220 -1.74 5.80 -14.66
C GLN A 220 -1.46 5.75 -16.17
N ASP A 221 -0.94 4.61 -16.64
CA ASP A 221 -0.67 4.30 -18.05
C ASP A 221 0.15 5.39 -18.77
N ASN A 222 1.14 5.97 -18.07
CA ASN A 222 1.95 7.11 -18.50
C ASN A 222 1.15 8.31 -19.07
N SER A 223 -0.12 8.47 -18.69
CA SER A 223 -1.05 9.40 -19.37
C SER A 223 -1.61 10.49 -18.45
N TYR A 224 -2.12 10.14 -17.28
CA TYR A 224 -2.67 11.07 -16.29
C TYR A 224 -2.30 10.68 -14.86
N PHE A 225 -2.48 11.61 -13.93
CA PHE A 225 -2.22 11.40 -12.51
C PHE A 225 -3.51 11.46 -11.70
N ASP A 226 -3.67 10.58 -10.71
CA ASP A 226 -4.78 10.55 -9.76
C ASP A 226 -4.27 10.50 -8.29
N ASN A 227 -5.20 10.51 -7.34
CA ASN A 227 -5.02 10.26 -5.90
C ASN A 227 -4.01 11.12 -5.10
N LYS A 228 -3.47 12.23 -5.63
CA LYS A 228 -2.67 13.18 -4.83
C LYS A 228 -3.46 13.73 -3.65
N GLY A 229 -2.85 13.71 -2.46
CA GLY A 229 -3.50 14.02 -1.19
C GLY A 229 -4.32 12.86 -0.58
N PHE A 230 -4.66 11.84 -1.38
CA PHE A 230 -5.44 10.67 -0.94
C PHE A 230 -4.57 9.45 -0.65
N MET A 231 -3.52 9.22 -1.47
CA MET A 231 -2.67 8.03 -1.43
C MET A 231 -1.18 8.38 -1.47
N GLY A 232 -0.38 7.59 -0.74
CA GLY A 232 1.08 7.54 -0.86
C GLY A 232 1.49 6.10 -1.18
N GLU A 233 2.07 5.88 -2.36
CA GLU A 233 2.27 4.56 -2.95
C GLU A 233 3.73 4.38 -3.34
N PHE A 234 4.36 3.32 -2.82
CA PHE A 234 5.79 3.07 -3.01
C PHE A 234 6.02 1.66 -3.54
N TRP A 235 6.79 1.54 -4.64
CA TRP A 235 7.12 0.23 -5.19
C TRP A 235 7.95 -0.63 -4.21
N SER A 236 7.75 -1.94 -4.30
CA SER A 236 8.73 -2.93 -3.85
C SER A 236 9.41 -3.61 -5.06
N SER A 237 10.58 -4.20 -4.82
CA SER A 237 11.25 -5.07 -5.78
C SER A 237 10.64 -6.46 -5.90
N THR A 238 9.69 -6.83 -5.03
CA THR A 238 9.05 -8.15 -5.04
C THR A 238 7.87 -8.18 -6.01
N GLU A 239 7.98 -9.06 -7.02
CA GLU A 239 6.92 -9.33 -7.98
C GLU A 239 5.74 -10.09 -7.34
N TYR A 240 4.51 -9.79 -7.78
CA TYR A 240 3.32 -10.56 -7.43
C TYR A 240 2.92 -11.44 -8.62
N LEU A 241 3.13 -12.75 -8.47
CA LEU A 241 2.90 -13.74 -9.54
C LEU A 241 1.45 -14.24 -9.66
N GLY A 242 0.52 -13.69 -8.87
CA GLY A 242 -0.90 -14.07 -8.94
C GLY A 242 -1.65 -13.38 -10.10
N PRO A 243 -2.87 -13.87 -10.42
CA PRO A 243 -3.70 -13.27 -11.46
C PRO A 243 -4.39 -11.99 -10.95
N PHE A 244 -4.51 -10.98 -11.80
CA PHE A 244 -5.41 -9.85 -11.55
C PHE A 244 -6.82 -10.18 -12.05
N THR A 245 -7.82 -9.96 -11.18
CA THR A 245 -9.24 -10.25 -11.46
C THR A 245 -10.08 -9.00 -11.75
N SER A 246 -9.43 -7.90 -12.13
CA SER A 246 -10.05 -6.55 -12.24
C SER A 246 -10.41 -6.13 -13.68
N SER A 247 -10.03 -6.89 -14.70
CA SER A 247 -10.34 -6.61 -16.11
C SER A 247 -10.80 -7.87 -16.86
N THR A 248 -11.22 -7.72 -18.11
CA THR A 248 -11.75 -8.80 -18.96
C THR A 248 -10.68 -9.73 -19.55
N GLU A 249 -9.42 -9.62 -19.11
CA GLU A 249 -8.30 -10.41 -19.59
C GLU A 249 -7.51 -11.01 -18.40
N TYR A 250 -7.01 -12.23 -18.57
CA TYR A 250 -6.30 -12.96 -17.53
C TYR A 250 -4.84 -12.50 -17.46
N GLN A 251 -4.61 -11.36 -16.81
CA GLN A 251 -3.28 -10.74 -16.72
C GLN A 251 -2.47 -11.33 -15.56
N ASN A 252 -1.32 -11.90 -15.90
CA ASN A 252 -0.31 -12.37 -14.94
C ASN A 252 0.60 -11.20 -14.55
N GLY A 253 1.03 -11.15 -13.29
CA GLY A 253 2.13 -10.27 -12.87
C GLY A 253 1.70 -8.86 -12.47
N GLY A 254 1.70 -8.59 -11.17
CA GLY A 254 1.83 -7.25 -10.61
C GLY A 254 3.15 -7.11 -9.86
N ALA A 255 3.24 -6.10 -9.02
CA ALA A 255 4.28 -6.02 -7.99
C ALA A 255 3.72 -5.56 -6.66
N TYR A 256 4.34 -5.97 -5.56
CA TYR A 256 3.93 -5.52 -4.23
C TYR A 256 4.27 -4.04 -4.03
N VAL A 257 3.39 -3.33 -3.33
CA VAL A 257 3.52 -1.90 -3.00
C VAL A 257 3.27 -1.67 -1.52
N MET A 258 3.99 -0.70 -0.95
CA MET A 258 3.62 -0.09 0.32
C MET A 258 2.56 0.98 0.06
N PHE A 259 1.47 0.94 0.81
CA PHE A 259 0.28 1.76 0.59
C PHE A 259 -0.14 2.50 1.87
N LEU A 260 -0.21 3.83 1.77
CA LEU A 260 -0.69 4.77 2.80
C LEU A 260 -1.92 5.52 2.27
N HIS A 261 -2.95 5.72 3.10
CA HIS A 261 -4.20 6.38 2.71
C HIS A 261 -4.63 7.47 3.69
N TYR A 262 -5.27 8.53 3.18
CA TYR A 262 -5.63 9.71 3.98
C TYR A 262 -6.55 9.35 5.16
N ASN A 263 -7.65 8.63 4.90
CA ASN A 263 -8.66 8.32 5.91
C ASN A 263 -8.37 7.08 6.77
N ASN A 264 -7.16 6.50 6.68
CA ASN A 264 -6.81 5.27 7.37
C ASN A 264 -5.61 5.49 8.31
N GLU A 265 -5.64 4.79 9.45
CA GLU A 265 -4.53 4.67 10.39
C GLU A 265 -3.63 3.47 10.05
N ASN A 266 -4.15 2.50 9.30
CA ASN A 266 -3.41 1.34 8.81
C ASN A 266 -2.43 1.72 7.68
N ALA A 267 -1.31 1.01 7.62
CA ALA A 267 -0.51 0.87 6.40
C ALA A 267 -0.76 -0.53 5.82
N ALA A 268 -0.84 -0.64 4.49
CA ALA A 268 -1.05 -1.90 3.81
C ALA A 268 0.10 -2.25 2.88
N ILE A 269 0.31 -3.54 2.67
CA ILE A 269 1.15 -4.05 1.58
C ILE A 269 0.21 -4.82 0.65
N VAL A 270 -0.05 -4.23 -0.50
CA VAL A 270 -0.96 -4.75 -1.53
C VAL A 270 -0.16 -5.03 -2.81
N HIS A 271 -0.83 -5.38 -3.90
CA HIS A 271 -0.20 -5.61 -5.20
C HIS A 271 -0.89 -4.78 -6.27
N GLU A 272 -0.11 -4.14 -7.14
CA GLU A 272 -0.62 -3.24 -8.18
C GLU A 272 -0.08 -3.58 -9.57
N LEU A 273 -0.79 -3.09 -10.59
CA LEU A 273 -0.43 -3.32 -11.99
C LEU A 273 0.77 -2.47 -12.42
N LYS A 274 1.70 -3.11 -13.13
CA LYS A 274 3.01 -2.53 -13.48
C LYS A 274 2.98 -1.34 -14.44
N TYR A 275 1.81 -0.98 -15.00
CA TYR A 275 1.60 0.24 -15.80
C TYR A 275 1.43 1.50 -14.94
N PHE A 276 1.25 1.36 -13.63
CA PHE A 276 1.25 2.51 -12.73
C PHE A 276 2.68 3.05 -12.60
N GLY A 277 2.82 4.37 -12.59
CA GLY A 277 4.02 5.05 -12.12
C GLY A 277 3.84 5.40 -10.65
N LEU A 278 4.60 4.75 -9.76
CA LEU A 278 4.56 4.97 -8.31
C LEU A 278 5.87 5.58 -7.82
N ASN A 279 5.90 6.08 -6.59
CA ASN A 279 7.12 6.62 -6.02
C ASN A 279 8.10 5.50 -5.63
N VAL A 280 9.38 5.88 -5.50
CA VAL A 280 10.44 4.99 -5.00
C VAL A 280 11.00 5.56 -3.70
N ARG A 281 11.16 4.67 -2.72
CA ARG A 281 11.87 4.89 -1.46
C ARG A 281 12.95 3.84 -1.36
N CYS A 282 14.21 4.24 -1.46
CA CYS A 282 15.30 3.28 -1.31
C CYS A 282 15.57 2.99 0.17
N VAL A 283 16.00 1.77 0.44
CA VAL A 283 16.44 1.31 1.76
C VAL A 283 17.86 0.77 1.67
N LYS A 284 18.51 0.63 2.82
CA LYS A 284 19.84 0.08 2.99
C LYS A 284 19.97 -0.62 4.34
N ASP A 285 20.70 -1.73 4.32
CA ASP A 285 21.13 -2.52 5.49
C ASP A 285 22.53 -2.10 6.03
#